data_AF-A0A931XGR5-F1
#
_entry.id   AF-A0A931XGR5-F1
#
_cell.length_a   1.000
_cell.length_b   1.000
_cell.length_c   1.000
_cell.angle_alpha   90.00
_cell.angle_beta   90.00
_cell.angle_gamma   90.00
#
_symmetry.space_group_name_H-M   'P 1'
#
loop_
_entity.id
_entity.type
_entity.pdbx_description
1 polymer ?
#
loop_
_entity_poly.entity_id
_entity_poly.type
_entity_poly.pdbx_seq_one_letter_code
_entity_poly.pdbx_strand_id
1 'polypeptide(L)'
;MKRTRRAATRQAGSADTAIARRVETLIGTVTLAGALEGLVLAGRAGLDPTLFLEIARVSSGGSAMLERYGPRVLARRFAAADRPLARLERDLAATLALGRRCGMPTPLAAVAHGWLLAVLRHDAGADDPAALLTVYERLAGWSLAAAQPRAAPGRRSPAAREGIVRVGFVGLGRIGRPIAACIRRAGFPMIVHNRSQGAVGDMVREGAERAASPAETAARADVVLTCLPDNEAVERVYLGPSGLVEGARPEQVLVDVGTTALGLTRRLDAAAAARAAIFVDAPVTGGIPAALEGRLTLMVGASEEGFRRASPVLAAMAERLFHVGPPGAGQSTKLVGNMLLGTNTAALAEGLALGVAAGLAADELLERLLRSSADSWVMRLRGPKMVQRDFRPLFTVLGRLKDSQAALALGRELHVPLPPAAVAHELYQAAAARGCGAEDFATVVRVYEGLAGLTVGPATDHDQAPR
;
A
#
# COMPACT_ATOMS: atom_id res chain seq x y z
N MET A 1 -47.85 25.66 -8.77
CA MET A 1 -46.87 24.80 -9.48
C MET A 1 -45.40 25.24 -9.37
N LYS A 2 -45.03 26.52 -9.59
CA LYS A 2 -43.61 26.96 -9.47
C LYS A 2 -43.01 26.89 -8.05
N ARG A 3 -43.80 27.20 -7.00
CA ARG A 3 -43.37 27.09 -5.59
C ARG A 3 -43.17 25.64 -5.13
N THR A 4 -44.05 24.72 -5.55
CA THR A 4 -43.96 23.29 -5.24
C THR A 4 -42.79 22.60 -5.92
N ARG A 5 -42.47 22.93 -7.19
CA ARG A 5 -41.23 22.46 -7.85
C ARG A 5 -39.97 22.94 -7.14
N ARG A 6 -39.90 24.22 -6.76
CA ARG A 6 -38.70 24.79 -6.09
C ARG A 6 -38.48 24.24 -4.67
N ALA A 7 -39.55 23.88 -3.96
CA ALA A 7 -39.49 23.18 -2.68
C ALA A 7 -39.03 21.73 -2.83
N ALA A 8 -39.57 20.99 -3.82
CA ALA A 8 -39.14 19.63 -4.13
C ALA A 8 -37.67 19.56 -4.55
N THR A 9 -37.18 20.49 -5.38
CA THR A 9 -35.75 20.56 -5.78
C THR A 9 -34.84 20.90 -4.59
N ARG A 10 -35.27 21.77 -3.66
CA ARG A 10 -34.51 22.07 -2.43
C ARG A 10 -34.49 20.90 -1.46
N GLN A 11 -35.58 20.15 -1.36
CA GLN A 11 -35.70 18.98 -0.49
C GLN A 11 -34.90 17.79 -1.03
N ALA A 12 -34.91 17.57 -2.35
CA ALA A 12 -34.04 16.62 -3.03
C ALA A 12 -32.56 16.96 -2.81
N GLY A 13 -32.16 18.22 -3.06
CA GLY A 13 -30.77 18.65 -2.81
C GLY A 13 -30.33 18.53 -1.34
N SER A 14 -31.25 18.68 -0.38
CA SER A 14 -30.97 18.47 1.05
C SER A 14 -30.78 16.99 1.40
N ALA A 15 -31.61 16.10 0.84
CA ALA A 15 -31.53 14.66 1.01
C ALA A 15 -30.25 14.10 0.38
N ASP A 16 -29.91 14.51 -0.83
CA ASP A 16 -28.70 14.08 -1.54
C ASP A 16 -27.44 14.48 -0.77
N THR A 17 -27.44 15.71 -0.23
CA THR A 17 -26.36 16.18 0.64
C THR A 17 -26.26 15.35 1.92
N ALA A 18 -27.38 14.92 2.50
CA ALA A 18 -27.37 14.05 3.67
C ALA A 18 -26.81 12.66 3.36
N ILE A 19 -27.16 12.07 2.22
CA ILE A 19 -26.62 10.78 1.76
C ILE A 19 -25.12 10.90 1.48
N ALA A 20 -24.69 11.92 0.75
CA ALA A 20 -23.28 12.14 0.44
C ALA A 20 -22.42 12.27 1.70
N ARG A 21 -22.90 12.98 2.74
CA ARG A 21 -22.22 13.07 4.04
C ARG A 21 -22.10 11.73 4.78
N ARG A 22 -23.08 10.83 4.59
CA ARG A 22 -23.03 9.47 5.17
C ARG A 22 -21.98 8.63 4.48
N VAL A 23 -21.93 8.68 3.15
CA VAL A 23 -20.88 8.02 2.36
C VAL A 23 -19.50 8.57 2.72
N GLU A 24 -19.35 9.89 2.85
CA GLU A 24 -18.12 10.52 3.34
C GLU A 24 -17.72 9.98 4.72
N THR A 25 -18.69 9.87 5.63
CA THR A 25 -18.43 9.35 6.98
C THR A 25 -17.96 7.90 6.94
N LEU A 26 -18.61 7.04 6.14
CA LEU A 26 -18.18 5.65 5.94
C LEU A 26 -16.73 5.57 5.47
N ILE A 27 -16.41 6.21 4.35
CA ILE A 27 -15.09 6.14 3.74
C ILE A 27 -14.04 6.71 4.70
N GLY A 28 -14.34 7.87 5.31
CA GLY A 28 -13.46 8.53 6.27
C GLY A 28 -13.16 7.67 7.50
N THR A 29 -14.18 7.10 8.15
CA THR A 29 -13.98 6.27 9.35
C THR A 29 -13.25 4.98 9.04
N VAL A 30 -13.59 4.28 7.95
CA VAL A 30 -12.88 3.05 7.56
C VAL A 30 -11.42 3.34 7.20
N THR A 31 -11.16 4.44 6.48
CA THR A 31 -9.80 4.89 6.13
C THR A 31 -8.99 5.20 7.38
N LEU A 32 -9.58 5.92 8.36
CA LEU A 32 -8.93 6.19 9.65
C LEU A 32 -8.67 4.88 10.42
N ALA A 33 -9.65 4.00 10.50
CA ALA A 33 -9.52 2.70 11.17
C ALA A 33 -8.37 1.86 10.57
N GLY A 34 -8.31 1.75 9.24
CA GLY A 34 -7.22 1.06 8.55
C GLY A 34 -5.86 1.73 8.74
N ALA A 35 -5.81 3.07 8.75
CA ALA A 35 -4.58 3.80 9.01
C ALA A 35 -4.01 3.54 10.42
N LEU A 36 -4.87 3.51 11.44
CA LEU A 36 -4.48 3.24 12.82
C LEU A 36 -4.06 1.78 13.03
N GLU A 37 -4.77 0.84 12.40
CA GLU A 37 -4.36 -0.56 12.31
C GLU A 37 -2.95 -0.69 11.71
N GLY A 38 -2.71 -0.02 10.58
CA GLY A 38 -1.40 0.01 9.93
C GLY A 38 -0.31 0.62 10.79
N LEU A 39 -0.60 1.69 11.55
CA LEU A 39 0.36 2.30 12.46
C LEU A 39 0.77 1.36 13.59
N VAL A 40 -0.17 0.63 14.19
CA VAL A 40 0.13 -0.35 15.23
C VAL A 40 0.97 -1.48 14.65
N LEU A 41 0.62 -1.99 13.46
CA LEU A 41 1.42 -3.00 12.77
C LEU A 41 2.84 -2.52 12.45
N ALA A 42 2.97 -1.30 11.93
CA ALA A 42 4.25 -0.68 11.59
C ALA A 42 5.13 -0.50 12.84
N GLY A 43 4.57 0.07 13.91
CA GLY A 43 5.30 0.23 15.17
C GLY A 43 5.71 -1.10 15.79
N ARG A 44 4.83 -2.11 15.75
CA ARG A 44 5.15 -3.47 16.21
C ARG A 44 6.24 -4.14 15.38
N ALA A 45 6.31 -3.83 14.09
CA ALA A 45 7.39 -4.26 13.19
C ALA A 45 8.72 -3.50 13.42
N GLY A 46 8.78 -2.59 14.39
CA GLY A 46 9.98 -1.82 14.72
C GLY A 46 10.20 -0.59 13.84
N LEU A 47 9.17 -0.14 13.11
CA LEU A 47 9.24 1.07 12.30
C LEU A 47 8.99 2.30 13.17
N ASP A 48 9.68 3.41 12.85
CA ASP A 48 9.39 4.71 13.43
C ASP A 48 8.00 5.19 12.94
N PRO A 49 7.02 5.40 13.84
CA PRO A 49 5.67 5.82 13.44
C PRO A 49 5.64 7.18 12.72
N THR A 50 6.54 8.10 13.06
CA THR A 50 6.62 9.43 12.44
C THR A 50 7.10 9.32 11.00
N LEU A 51 8.19 8.57 10.79
CA LEU A 51 8.72 8.32 9.44
C LEU A 51 7.73 7.52 8.60
N PHE A 52 7.06 6.52 9.20
CA PHE A 52 6.03 5.76 8.51
C PHE A 52 4.88 6.66 8.03
N LEU A 53 4.42 7.60 8.86
CA LEU A 53 3.40 8.58 8.46
C LEU A 53 3.86 9.50 7.32
N GLU A 54 5.11 9.95 7.36
CA GLU A 54 5.70 10.74 6.27
C GLU A 54 5.68 9.97 4.95
N ILE A 55 6.12 8.71 4.96
CA ILE A 55 6.12 7.83 3.79
C ILE A 55 4.70 7.57 3.31
N ALA A 56 3.77 7.24 4.22
CA ALA A 56 2.39 6.96 3.89
C ALA A 56 1.72 8.17 3.23
N ARG A 57 1.98 9.39 3.75
CA ARG A 57 1.44 10.65 3.22
C ARG A 57 1.81 10.90 1.76
N VAL A 58 3.03 10.56 1.37
CA VAL A 58 3.53 10.82 0.01
C VAL A 58 3.44 9.61 -0.93
N SER A 59 2.77 8.55 -0.51
CA SER A 59 2.63 7.31 -1.26
C SER A 59 1.18 6.82 -1.28
N SER A 60 0.98 5.51 -1.43
CA SER A 60 -0.33 4.90 -1.59
C SER A 60 -1.23 4.94 -0.34
N GLY A 61 -0.68 5.33 0.82
CA GLY A 61 -1.41 5.49 2.08
C GLY A 61 -2.00 6.89 2.30
N GLY A 62 -1.72 7.86 1.42
CA GLY A 62 -2.08 9.26 1.61
C GLY A 62 -3.61 9.47 1.65
N SER A 63 -4.10 10.11 2.71
CA SER A 63 -5.51 10.47 2.88
C SER A 63 -5.67 11.70 3.77
N ALA A 64 -6.76 12.44 3.57
CA ALA A 64 -7.10 13.58 4.41
C ALA A 64 -7.28 13.18 5.89
N MET A 65 -7.76 11.95 6.14
CA MET A 65 -7.85 11.38 7.49
C MET A 65 -6.48 11.21 8.14
N LEU A 66 -5.50 10.68 7.40
CA LEU A 66 -4.14 10.51 7.91
C LEU A 66 -3.47 11.85 8.19
N GLU A 67 -3.65 12.84 7.31
CA GLU A 67 -3.11 14.19 7.50
C GLU A 67 -3.73 14.88 8.73
N ARG A 68 -5.03 14.70 8.95
CA ARG A 68 -5.74 15.31 10.08
C ARG A 68 -5.40 14.65 11.42
N TYR A 69 -5.39 13.33 11.47
CA TYR A 69 -5.34 12.57 12.73
C TYR A 69 -3.93 12.04 13.06
N GLY A 70 -3.05 11.88 12.08
CA GLY A 70 -1.67 11.40 12.30
C GLY A 70 -0.91 12.18 13.39
N PRO A 71 -0.85 13.53 13.33
CA PRO A 71 -0.21 14.32 14.40
C PRO A 71 -0.85 14.15 15.78
N ARG A 72 -2.17 13.91 15.85
CA ARG A 72 -2.89 13.70 17.11
C ARG A 72 -2.57 12.33 17.72
N VAL A 73 -2.48 11.31 16.88
CA VAL A 73 -2.04 9.94 17.23
C VAL A 73 -0.62 9.98 17.80
N LEU A 74 0.33 10.60 17.10
CA LEU A 74 1.71 10.72 17.58
C LEU A 74 1.80 11.48 18.91
N ALA A 75 1.02 12.53 19.07
CA ALA A 75 0.99 13.33 20.30
C ALA A 75 0.17 12.69 21.44
N ARG A 76 -0.52 11.57 21.21
CA ARG A 76 -1.47 10.92 22.13
C ARG A 76 -2.50 11.88 22.74
N ARG A 77 -2.99 12.83 21.95
CA ARG A 77 -3.99 13.83 22.40
C ARG A 77 -5.38 13.45 21.94
N PHE A 78 -6.21 12.93 22.86
CA PHE A 78 -7.55 12.41 22.56
C PHE A 78 -8.70 13.11 23.30
N ALA A 79 -8.40 14.14 24.11
CA ALA A 79 -9.37 14.71 25.06
C ALA A 79 -10.33 15.78 24.50
N ALA A 80 -10.03 16.38 23.34
CA ALA A 80 -10.90 17.40 22.74
C ALA A 80 -10.76 17.43 21.22
N ALA A 81 -11.86 17.21 20.48
CA ALA A 81 -11.87 17.20 19.03
C ALA A 81 -12.95 18.09 18.43
N ASP A 82 -12.68 18.60 17.22
CA ASP A 82 -13.66 19.38 16.46
C ASP A 82 -14.86 18.53 16.00
N ARG A 83 -14.69 17.20 15.98
CA ARG A 83 -15.74 16.22 15.68
C ARG A 83 -15.78 15.17 16.81
N PRO A 84 -16.71 15.30 17.76
CA PRO A 84 -16.87 14.36 18.87
C PRO A 84 -17.04 12.92 18.40
N LEU A 85 -16.43 11.98 19.13
CA LEU A 85 -16.46 10.56 18.81
C LEU A 85 -17.90 10.01 18.82
N ALA A 86 -18.70 10.44 19.79
CA ALA A 86 -20.13 10.07 19.89
C ALA A 86 -20.97 10.62 18.72
N ARG A 87 -20.53 11.72 18.09
CA ARG A 87 -21.18 12.20 16.86
C ARG A 87 -20.78 11.33 15.66
N LEU A 88 -19.50 10.99 15.54
CA LEU A 88 -19.00 10.11 14.48
C LEU A 88 -19.67 8.73 14.53
N GLU A 89 -19.81 8.16 15.72
CA GLU A 89 -20.52 6.90 15.94
C GLU A 89 -21.97 6.98 15.46
N ARG A 90 -22.73 8.01 15.88
CA ARG A 90 -24.12 8.19 15.44
C ARG A 90 -24.25 8.37 13.93
N ASP A 91 -23.34 9.12 13.31
CA ASP A 91 -23.31 9.32 11.86
C ASP A 91 -23.08 7.98 11.14
N LEU A 92 -22.15 7.15 11.63
CA LEU A 92 -21.84 5.84 11.07
C LEU A 92 -22.97 4.82 11.32
N ALA A 93 -23.55 4.80 12.52
CA ALA A 93 -24.71 3.96 12.85
C ALA A 93 -25.90 4.23 11.91
N ALA A 94 -26.16 5.50 11.65
CA ALA A 94 -27.23 5.89 10.73
C ALA A 94 -26.84 5.66 9.24
N THR A 95 -25.54 5.52 8.94
CA THR A 95 -25.04 5.04 7.64
C THR A 95 -25.27 3.53 7.46
N LEU A 96 -25.01 2.72 8.49
CA LEU A 96 -25.37 1.29 8.50
C LEU A 96 -26.89 1.10 8.35
N ALA A 97 -27.70 1.95 8.99
CA ALA A 97 -29.14 1.94 8.81
C ALA A 97 -29.58 2.31 7.38
N LEU A 98 -28.86 3.22 6.70
CA LEU A 98 -29.08 3.50 5.29
C LEU A 98 -28.76 2.27 4.43
N GLY A 99 -27.63 1.60 4.67
CA GLY A 99 -27.27 0.36 3.98
C GLY A 99 -28.36 -0.69 4.08
N ARG A 100 -28.90 -0.93 5.28
CA ARG A 100 -30.04 -1.85 5.49
C ARG A 100 -31.29 -1.45 4.69
N ARG A 101 -31.65 -0.16 4.65
CA ARG A 101 -32.82 0.31 3.89
C ARG A 101 -32.65 0.14 2.39
N CYS A 102 -31.43 0.28 1.89
CA CYS A 102 -31.11 0.17 0.47
C CYS A 102 -30.74 -1.25 0.04
N GLY A 103 -30.76 -2.25 0.94
CA GLY A 103 -30.29 -3.61 0.64
C GLY A 103 -28.80 -3.71 0.33
N MET A 104 -27.99 -2.77 0.83
CA MET A 104 -26.55 -2.66 0.59
C MET A 104 -25.75 -3.18 1.80
N PRO A 105 -25.05 -4.32 1.69
CA PRO A 105 -24.12 -4.76 2.72
C PRO A 105 -22.97 -3.77 2.92
N THR A 106 -22.62 -3.51 4.18
CA THR A 106 -21.58 -2.53 4.56
C THR A 106 -20.61 -3.13 5.61
N PRO A 107 -19.91 -4.23 5.28
CA PRO A 107 -19.06 -4.97 6.22
C PRO A 107 -17.90 -4.13 6.78
N LEU A 108 -17.26 -3.27 5.98
CA LEU A 108 -16.15 -2.45 6.47
C LEU A 108 -16.66 -1.37 7.44
N ALA A 109 -17.76 -0.71 7.10
CA ALA A 109 -18.41 0.23 8.01
C ALA A 109 -18.82 -0.43 9.32
N ALA A 110 -19.31 -1.68 9.28
CA ALA A 110 -19.73 -2.42 10.47
C ALA A 110 -18.56 -2.72 11.40
N VAL A 111 -17.40 -3.13 10.86
CA VAL A 111 -16.17 -3.32 11.65
C VAL A 111 -15.73 -2.00 12.29
N ALA A 112 -15.66 -0.92 11.52
CA ALA A 112 -15.25 0.38 12.04
C ALA A 112 -16.21 0.91 13.11
N HIS A 113 -17.52 0.68 12.94
CA HIS A 113 -18.54 1.04 13.93
C HIS A 113 -18.37 0.28 15.25
N GLY A 114 -18.08 -1.03 15.18
CA GLY A 114 -17.77 -1.83 16.36
C GLY A 114 -16.60 -1.26 17.18
N TRP A 115 -15.56 -0.76 16.51
CA TRP A 115 -14.42 -0.14 17.19
C TRP A 115 -14.74 1.21 17.81
N LEU A 116 -15.59 2.03 17.18
CA LEU A 116 -16.08 3.27 17.81
C LEU A 116 -16.84 2.98 19.11
N LEU A 117 -17.69 1.95 19.11
CA LEU A 117 -18.41 1.52 20.32
C LEU A 117 -17.44 1.05 21.42
N ALA A 118 -16.36 0.35 21.05
CA ALA A 118 -15.35 -0.11 22.00
C ALA A 118 -14.54 1.04 22.63
N VAL A 119 -14.27 2.13 21.88
CA VAL A 119 -13.66 3.33 22.47
C VAL A 119 -14.64 4.00 23.43
N LEU A 120 -15.88 4.29 22.98
CA LEU A 120 -16.88 5.01 23.78
C LEU A 120 -17.22 4.31 25.11
N ARG A 121 -17.12 2.98 25.18
CA ARG A 121 -17.37 2.21 26.40
C ARG A 121 -16.22 2.21 27.40
N HIS A 122 -14.99 2.32 26.93
CA HIS A 122 -13.81 2.03 27.75
C HIS A 122 -12.90 3.24 27.99
N ASP A 123 -13.01 4.29 27.18
CA ASP A 123 -12.15 5.47 27.24
C ASP A 123 -12.98 6.72 27.58
N ALA A 124 -13.44 6.82 28.84
CA ALA A 124 -14.39 7.84 29.31
C ALA A 124 -13.95 9.31 29.12
N GLY A 125 -12.68 9.56 28.79
CA GLY A 125 -12.13 10.90 28.50
C GLY A 125 -11.71 11.12 27.04
N ALA A 126 -11.95 10.15 26.15
CA ALA A 126 -11.58 10.25 24.74
C ALA A 126 -12.77 10.72 23.89
N ASP A 127 -12.68 11.91 23.30
CA ASP A 127 -13.70 12.46 22.38
C ASP A 127 -13.14 12.71 20.96
N ASP A 128 -11.93 12.21 20.68
CA ASP A 128 -11.28 12.32 19.36
C ASP A 128 -11.35 11.01 18.57
N PRO A 129 -11.70 11.02 17.26
CA PRO A 129 -11.62 9.85 16.39
C PRO A 129 -10.27 9.13 16.37
N ALA A 130 -9.15 9.83 16.61
CA ALA A 130 -7.82 9.24 16.76
C ALA A 130 -7.73 8.26 17.95
N ALA A 131 -8.64 8.34 18.91
CA ALA A 131 -8.72 7.40 20.04
C ALA A 131 -9.04 5.97 19.61
N LEU A 132 -9.51 5.74 18.37
CA LEU A 132 -9.56 4.39 17.78
C LEU A 132 -8.21 3.65 17.88
N LEU A 133 -7.09 4.37 18.00
CA LEU A 133 -5.78 3.79 18.29
C LEU A 133 -5.80 2.88 19.52
N THR A 134 -6.50 3.28 20.60
CA THR A 134 -6.50 2.54 21.87
C THR A 134 -7.13 1.16 21.72
N VAL A 135 -8.07 0.99 20.78
CA VAL A 135 -8.67 -0.31 20.47
C VAL A 135 -7.65 -1.21 19.82
N TYR A 136 -6.91 -0.72 18.83
CA TYR A 136 -5.87 -1.50 18.17
C TYR A 136 -4.70 -1.83 19.10
N GLU A 137 -4.30 -0.89 19.97
CA GLU A 137 -3.29 -1.15 21.01
C GLU A 137 -3.75 -2.26 21.97
N ARG A 138 -5.02 -2.22 22.41
CA ARG A 138 -5.62 -3.26 23.25
C ARG A 138 -5.71 -4.62 22.55
N LEU A 139 -6.15 -4.65 21.28
CA LEU A 139 -6.23 -5.87 20.48
C LEU A 139 -4.85 -6.51 20.27
N ALA A 140 -3.82 -5.69 20.08
CA ALA A 140 -2.44 -6.15 19.91
C ALA A 140 -1.73 -6.46 21.24
N GLY A 141 -2.31 -6.11 22.39
CA GLY A 141 -1.62 -6.15 23.68
C GLY A 141 -0.33 -5.31 23.70
N TRP A 142 -0.26 -4.25 22.89
CA TRP A 142 0.95 -3.48 22.64
C TRP A 142 0.63 -2.02 22.37
N SER A 143 1.43 -1.08 22.90
CA SER A 143 1.23 0.36 22.70
C SER A 143 2.18 0.94 21.67
N LEU A 144 1.65 1.79 20.79
CA LEU A 144 2.42 2.60 19.86
C LEU A 144 3.44 3.50 20.57
N ALA A 145 3.18 3.89 21.82
CA ALA A 145 4.14 4.64 22.63
C ALA A 145 5.45 3.87 22.92
N ALA A 146 5.44 2.54 22.79
CA ALA A 146 6.63 1.71 22.94
C ALA A 146 7.51 1.69 21.68
N ALA A 147 7.03 2.21 20.54
CA ALA A 147 7.86 2.37 19.36
C ALA A 147 8.91 3.46 19.61
N GLN A 148 10.17 3.12 19.38
CA GLN A 148 11.26 4.09 19.55
C GLN A 148 11.31 5.02 18.33
N PRO A 149 11.26 6.35 18.52
CA PRO A 149 11.58 7.29 17.45
C PRO A 149 13.02 7.04 17.02
N ARG A 150 13.27 6.97 15.71
CA ARG A 150 14.65 7.05 15.22
C ARG A 150 15.06 8.52 15.22
N ALA A 151 16.32 8.78 15.56
CA ALA A 151 16.91 10.07 15.23
C ALA A 151 16.69 10.29 13.73
N ALA A 152 16.15 11.45 13.36
CA ALA A 152 15.92 11.79 11.96
C ALA A 152 17.23 11.52 11.21
N PRO A 153 17.22 10.69 10.15
CA PRO A 153 18.42 10.52 9.35
C PRO A 153 18.77 11.92 8.86
N GLY A 154 19.95 12.42 9.24
CA GLY A 154 20.45 13.66 8.68
C GLY A 154 20.37 13.52 7.16
N ARG A 155 19.84 14.54 6.47
CA ARG A 155 19.91 14.63 5.01
C ARG A 155 21.39 14.64 4.61
N ARG A 156 22.00 13.47 4.53
CA ARG A 156 23.35 13.27 4.03
C ARG A 156 23.18 12.65 2.66
N SER A 157 23.44 13.45 1.62
CA SER A 157 23.85 12.87 0.35
C SER A 157 25.05 11.96 0.66
N PRO A 158 25.01 10.67 0.29
CA PRO A 158 26.17 9.82 0.47
C PRO A 158 27.34 10.46 -0.28
N ALA A 159 28.45 10.71 0.41
CA ALA A 159 29.69 11.03 -0.27
C ALA A 159 30.00 9.86 -1.22
N ALA A 160 30.22 10.17 -2.49
CA ALA A 160 30.56 9.19 -3.51
C ALA A 160 31.82 8.43 -3.07
N ARG A 161 31.82 7.10 -3.18
CA ARG A 161 33.08 6.36 -3.18
C ARG A 161 33.83 6.73 -4.45
N GLU A 162 35.12 7.04 -4.30
CA GLU A 162 36.06 7.15 -5.41
C GLU A 162 36.33 5.74 -5.95
N GLY A 163 35.63 5.36 -7.02
CA GLY A 163 35.77 4.06 -7.69
C GLY A 163 34.56 3.74 -8.57
N ILE A 164 34.78 3.11 -9.72
CA ILE A 164 33.70 2.69 -10.62
C ILE A 164 32.93 1.53 -9.96
N VAL A 165 31.68 1.77 -9.55
CA VAL A 165 30.79 0.73 -9.01
C VAL A 165 30.18 -0.07 -10.15
N ARG A 166 30.48 -1.38 -10.23
CA ARG A 166 29.84 -2.27 -11.21
C ARG A 166 28.55 -2.86 -10.64
N VAL A 167 27.45 -2.74 -11.39
CA VAL A 167 26.11 -3.12 -10.94
C VAL A 167 25.63 -4.40 -11.61
N GLY A 168 25.28 -5.40 -10.81
CA GLY A 168 24.56 -6.59 -11.24
C GLY A 168 23.06 -6.35 -11.18
N PHE A 169 22.30 -6.88 -12.14
CA PHE A 169 20.84 -6.81 -12.11
C PHE A 169 20.20 -8.14 -12.53
N VAL A 170 19.42 -8.73 -11.63
CA VAL A 170 18.71 -9.99 -11.87
C VAL A 170 17.20 -9.77 -11.88
N GLY A 171 16.57 -10.08 -13.02
CA GLY A 171 15.11 -9.94 -13.19
C GLY A 171 14.73 -8.74 -14.05
N LEU A 172 14.69 -8.92 -15.36
CA LEU A 172 14.42 -7.86 -16.35
C LEU A 172 12.95 -7.86 -16.81
N GLY A 173 12.04 -7.92 -15.84
CA GLY A 173 10.60 -7.89 -16.07
C GLY A 173 10.06 -6.48 -16.36
N ARG A 174 8.73 -6.32 -16.28
CA ARG A 174 8.01 -5.04 -16.54
C ARG A 174 8.49 -3.88 -15.67
N ILE A 175 8.94 -4.15 -14.45
CA ILE A 175 9.47 -3.15 -13.51
C ILE A 175 11.00 -3.15 -13.53
N GLY A 176 11.63 -4.34 -13.49
CA GLY A 176 13.08 -4.47 -13.39
C GLY A 176 13.85 -3.92 -14.59
N ARG A 177 13.36 -4.10 -15.84
CA ARG A 177 14.06 -3.58 -17.02
C ARG A 177 14.12 -2.04 -17.04
N PRO A 178 13.01 -1.30 -16.84
CA PRO A 178 13.06 0.16 -16.69
C PRO A 178 14.06 0.63 -15.63
N ILE A 179 14.09 -0.03 -14.46
CA ILE A 179 15.01 0.29 -13.37
C ILE A 179 16.47 0.09 -13.82
N ALA A 180 16.79 -1.07 -14.42
CA ALA A 180 18.12 -1.35 -14.94
C ALA A 180 18.53 -0.31 -15.99
N ALA A 181 17.62 0.11 -16.87
CA ALA A 181 17.89 1.16 -17.84
C ALA A 181 18.19 2.52 -17.18
N CYS A 182 17.50 2.89 -16.09
CA CYS A 182 17.82 4.11 -15.33
C CYS A 182 19.23 4.07 -14.74
N ILE A 183 19.60 2.95 -14.10
CA ILE A 183 20.94 2.75 -13.53
C ILE A 183 22.01 2.83 -14.62
N ARG A 184 21.80 2.18 -15.77
CA ARG A 184 22.72 2.26 -16.91
C ARG A 184 22.86 3.69 -17.44
N ARG A 185 21.76 4.44 -17.60
CA ARG A 185 21.78 5.84 -18.07
C ARG A 185 22.51 6.76 -17.10
N ALA A 186 22.56 6.43 -15.81
CA ALA A 186 23.36 7.13 -14.81
C ALA A 186 24.87 6.81 -14.89
N GLY A 187 25.29 5.95 -15.83
CA GLY A 187 26.70 5.69 -16.13
C GLY A 187 27.32 4.49 -15.43
N PHE A 188 26.53 3.70 -14.68
CA PHE A 188 27.06 2.50 -14.02
C PHE A 188 27.30 1.36 -15.03
N PRO A 189 28.49 0.71 -15.04
CA PRO A 189 28.69 -0.51 -15.80
C PRO A 189 27.76 -1.61 -15.28
N MET A 190 27.03 -2.26 -16.20
CA MET A 190 25.98 -3.20 -15.83
C MET A 190 26.28 -4.62 -16.27
N ILE A 191 26.05 -5.57 -15.38
CA ILE A 191 25.95 -7.00 -15.68
C ILE A 191 24.51 -7.42 -15.44
N VAL A 192 23.91 -8.08 -16.43
CA VAL A 192 22.49 -8.43 -16.37
C VAL A 192 22.29 -9.94 -16.52
N HIS A 193 21.32 -10.44 -15.74
CA HIS A 193 20.82 -11.80 -15.87
C HIS A 193 19.29 -11.82 -15.77
N ASN A 194 18.68 -12.70 -16.54
CA ASN A 194 17.25 -12.97 -16.47
C ASN A 194 16.99 -14.37 -17.02
N ARG A 195 15.93 -15.04 -16.55
CA ARG A 195 15.53 -16.36 -17.08
C ARG A 195 15.26 -16.30 -18.59
N SER A 196 14.44 -15.33 -19.03
CA SER A 196 14.19 -15.10 -20.45
C SER A 196 15.31 -14.26 -21.07
N GLN A 197 15.91 -14.78 -22.13
CA GLN A 197 17.13 -14.19 -22.71
C GLN A 197 16.88 -13.00 -23.64
N GLY A 198 15.63 -12.78 -24.09
CA GLY A 198 15.27 -11.64 -24.95
C GLY A 198 15.58 -10.29 -24.29
N ALA A 199 15.10 -10.08 -23.06
CA ALA A 199 15.35 -8.83 -22.31
C ALA A 199 16.84 -8.62 -21.99
N VAL A 200 17.62 -9.70 -21.83
CA VAL A 200 19.07 -9.63 -21.67
C VAL A 200 19.73 -9.15 -22.97
N GLY A 201 19.30 -9.67 -24.12
CA GLY A 201 19.79 -9.23 -25.43
C GLY A 201 19.54 -7.75 -25.67
N ASP A 202 18.38 -7.24 -25.27
CA ASP A 202 18.05 -5.80 -25.37
C ASP A 202 19.02 -4.95 -24.55
N MET A 203 19.25 -5.30 -23.28
CA MET A 203 20.19 -4.57 -22.41
C MET A 203 21.64 -4.67 -22.89
N VAL A 204 22.05 -5.80 -23.48
CA VAL A 204 23.39 -5.96 -24.06
C VAL A 204 23.59 -5.04 -25.26
N ARG A 205 22.59 -4.92 -26.14
CA ARG A 205 22.62 -3.96 -27.25
C ARG A 205 22.71 -2.51 -26.77
N GLU A 206 22.26 -2.24 -25.55
CA GLU A 206 22.36 -0.94 -24.88
C GLU A 206 23.67 -0.74 -24.07
N GLY A 207 24.59 -1.70 -24.11
CA GLY A 207 25.93 -1.59 -23.49
C GLY A 207 26.09 -2.33 -22.16
N ALA A 208 25.14 -3.17 -21.74
CA ALA A 208 25.32 -4.06 -20.59
C ALA A 208 26.09 -5.33 -20.96
N GLU A 209 26.69 -5.98 -19.97
CA GLU A 209 27.30 -7.30 -20.09
C GLU A 209 26.31 -8.41 -19.67
N ARG A 210 26.40 -9.57 -20.30
CA ARG A 210 25.59 -10.75 -19.96
C ARG A 210 26.27 -11.58 -18.86
N ALA A 211 25.48 -12.14 -17.96
CA ALA A 211 25.86 -13.25 -17.08
C ALA A 211 24.98 -14.49 -17.34
N ALA A 212 25.57 -15.68 -17.24
CA ALA A 212 24.91 -16.96 -17.43
C ALA A 212 24.06 -17.39 -16.22
N SER A 213 24.35 -16.87 -15.02
CA SER A 213 23.59 -17.18 -13.81
C SER A 213 23.54 -16.01 -12.81
N PRO A 214 22.66 -16.08 -11.78
CA PRO A 214 22.72 -15.17 -10.65
C PRO A 214 24.08 -15.21 -9.92
N ALA A 215 24.63 -16.39 -9.65
CA ALA A 215 25.95 -16.53 -9.02
C ALA A 215 27.05 -15.81 -9.82
N GLU A 216 27.06 -15.95 -11.15
CA GLU A 216 28.04 -15.25 -11.99
C GLU A 216 27.84 -13.73 -11.97
N THR A 217 26.58 -13.28 -11.90
CA THR A 217 26.24 -11.86 -11.72
C THR A 217 26.83 -11.33 -10.42
N ALA A 218 26.69 -12.06 -9.32
CA ALA A 218 27.27 -11.70 -8.03
C ALA A 218 28.80 -11.75 -8.05
N ALA A 219 29.41 -12.76 -8.67
CA ALA A 219 30.87 -12.89 -8.72
C ALA A 219 31.58 -11.74 -9.44
N ARG A 220 30.86 -10.97 -10.27
CA ARG A 220 31.42 -9.92 -11.14
C ARG A 220 30.98 -8.49 -10.78
N ALA A 221 30.05 -8.29 -9.84
CA ALA A 221 29.49 -6.97 -9.51
C ALA A 221 29.74 -6.56 -8.04
N ASP A 222 29.73 -5.27 -7.75
CA ASP A 222 29.93 -4.74 -6.39
C ASP A 222 28.61 -4.55 -5.65
N VAL A 223 27.56 -4.20 -6.40
CA VAL A 223 26.17 -4.10 -5.94
C VAL A 223 25.30 -4.91 -6.89
N VAL A 224 24.49 -5.84 -6.37
CA VAL A 224 23.56 -6.63 -7.19
C VAL A 224 22.13 -6.33 -6.78
N LEU A 225 21.30 -5.93 -7.74
CA LEU A 225 19.87 -5.68 -7.52
C LEU A 225 19.04 -6.83 -8.07
N THR A 226 17.93 -7.15 -7.40
CA THR A 226 16.91 -8.08 -7.88
C THR A 226 15.52 -7.46 -7.98
N CYS A 227 14.80 -7.78 -9.06
CA CYS A 227 13.39 -7.43 -9.22
C CYS A 227 12.62 -8.65 -9.73
N LEU A 228 12.01 -9.40 -8.80
CA LEU A 228 11.46 -10.74 -9.05
C LEU A 228 9.95 -10.80 -8.73
N PRO A 229 9.20 -11.73 -9.36
CA PRO A 229 7.73 -11.70 -9.34
C PRO A 229 7.11 -12.08 -7.98
N ASP A 230 7.72 -13.03 -7.28
CA ASP A 230 7.20 -13.67 -6.08
C ASP A 230 8.31 -14.21 -5.18
N ASN A 231 7.92 -14.67 -3.98
CA ASN A 231 8.84 -15.19 -2.97
C ASN A 231 9.60 -16.44 -3.46
N GLU A 232 8.97 -17.30 -4.26
CA GLU A 232 9.63 -18.52 -4.75
C GLU A 232 10.75 -18.19 -5.72
N ALA A 233 10.51 -17.23 -6.63
CA ALA A 233 11.54 -16.72 -7.53
C ALA A 233 12.68 -16.04 -6.77
N VAL A 234 12.36 -15.24 -5.73
CA VAL A 234 13.36 -14.61 -4.87
C VAL A 234 14.21 -15.67 -4.17
N GLU A 235 13.58 -16.64 -3.50
CA GLU A 235 14.27 -17.71 -2.80
C GLU A 235 15.18 -18.51 -3.73
N ARG A 236 14.69 -18.87 -4.93
CA ARG A 236 15.48 -19.61 -5.92
C ARG A 236 16.67 -18.81 -6.43
N VAL A 237 16.50 -17.51 -6.71
CA VAL A 237 17.57 -16.66 -7.24
C VAL A 237 18.64 -16.36 -6.19
N TYR A 238 18.25 -16.23 -4.91
CA TYR A 238 19.22 -15.96 -3.84
C TYR A 238 19.87 -17.23 -3.29
N LEU A 239 19.04 -18.21 -2.91
CA LEU A 239 19.43 -19.36 -2.09
C LEU A 239 19.48 -20.68 -2.87
N GLY A 240 18.98 -20.71 -4.11
CA GLY A 240 19.03 -21.90 -4.95
C GLY A 240 20.42 -22.17 -5.54
N PRO A 241 20.61 -23.31 -6.23
CA PRO A 241 21.84 -23.64 -6.91
C PRO A 241 22.22 -22.58 -7.95
N SER A 242 23.50 -22.18 -8.00
CA SER A 242 23.97 -21.04 -8.80
C SER A 242 23.25 -19.72 -8.45
N GLY A 243 22.80 -19.59 -7.20
CA GLY A 243 22.15 -18.40 -6.67
C GLY A 243 23.11 -17.28 -6.28
N LEU A 244 22.57 -16.11 -5.98
CA LEU A 244 23.34 -14.92 -5.62
C LEU A 244 24.25 -15.15 -4.41
N VAL A 245 23.77 -15.87 -3.39
CA VAL A 245 24.55 -16.12 -2.17
C VAL A 245 25.77 -17.00 -2.49
N GLU A 246 25.68 -17.95 -3.43
CA GLU A 246 26.82 -18.78 -3.80
C GLU A 246 27.96 -18.00 -4.44
N GLY A 247 27.62 -17.01 -5.28
CA GLY A 247 28.57 -16.11 -5.93
C GLY A 247 28.91 -14.85 -5.14
N ALA A 248 28.33 -14.68 -3.93
CA ALA A 248 28.51 -13.47 -3.13
C ALA A 248 29.94 -13.38 -2.57
N ARG A 249 30.48 -12.15 -2.56
CA ARG A 249 31.83 -11.84 -2.07
C ARG A 249 31.76 -11.07 -0.75
N PRO A 250 32.81 -11.14 0.10
CA PRO A 250 32.90 -10.31 1.30
C PRO A 250 32.67 -8.84 0.97
N GLU A 251 31.95 -8.17 1.86
CA GLU A 251 31.54 -6.79 1.74
C GLU A 251 30.65 -6.48 0.53
N GLN A 252 30.25 -7.41 -0.33
CA GLN A 252 29.36 -7.10 -1.47
C GLN A 252 27.96 -6.66 -0.99
N VAL A 253 27.26 -5.82 -1.76
CA VAL A 253 25.87 -5.44 -1.44
C VAL A 253 24.89 -6.20 -2.34
N LEU A 254 23.95 -6.92 -1.73
CA LEU A 254 22.84 -7.57 -2.41
C LEU A 254 21.54 -6.83 -2.05
N VAL A 255 20.82 -6.37 -3.06
CA VAL A 255 19.64 -5.51 -2.90
C VAL A 255 18.41 -6.16 -3.51
N ASP A 256 17.37 -6.39 -2.71
CA ASP A 256 16.06 -6.77 -3.22
C ASP A 256 15.14 -5.55 -3.34
N VAL A 257 14.82 -5.14 -4.58
CA VAL A 257 13.88 -4.03 -4.84
C VAL A 257 12.44 -4.51 -5.08
N GLY A 258 12.21 -5.83 -5.00
CA GLY A 258 10.90 -6.46 -5.09
C GLY A 258 10.07 -6.31 -3.81
N THR A 259 8.88 -6.92 -3.83
CA THR A 259 8.03 -7.05 -2.63
C THR A 259 8.08 -8.50 -2.16
N THR A 260 8.68 -8.70 -1.00
CA THR A 260 9.08 -10.00 -0.47
C THR A 260 8.57 -10.17 0.96
N ALA A 261 8.15 -11.37 1.33
CA ALA A 261 7.69 -11.65 2.69
C ALA A 261 8.81 -11.50 3.72
N LEU A 262 8.50 -10.93 4.89
CA LEU A 262 9.49 -10.62 5.93
C LEU A 262 10.30 -11.84 6.38
N GLY A 263 9.66 -12.99 6.55
CA GLY A 263 10.34 -14.24 6.90
C GLY A 263 11.40 -14.66 5.87
N LEU A 264 11.13 -14.49 4.57
CA LEU A 264 12.12 -14.74 3.53
C LEU A 264 13.22 -13.68 3.57
N THR A 265 12.88 -12.39 3.68
CA THR A 265 13.86 -11.30 3.78
C THR A 265 14.89 -11.51 4.89
N ARG A 266 14.46 -11.97 6.07
CA ARG A 266 15.37 -12.31 7.18
C ARG A 266 16.29 -13.49 6.86
N ARG A 267 15.79 -14.50 6.14
CA ARG A 267 16.61 -15.63 5.66
C ARG A 267 17.66 -15.17 4.65
N LEU A 268 17.30 -14.23 3.75
CA LEU A 268 18.24 -13.65 2.78
C LEU A 268 19.34 -12.85 3.47
N ASP A 269 18.97 -12.04 4.45
CA ASP A 269 19.92 -11.26 5.26
C ASP A 269 20.92 -12.17 5.98
N ALA A 270 20.42 -13.20 6.68
CA ALA A 270 21.28 -14.19 7.35
C ALA A 270 22.21 -14.94 6.37
N ALA A 271 21.69 -15.32 5.19
CA ALA A 271 22.48 -16.03 4.18
C ALA A 271 23.56 -15.13 3.55
N ALA A 272 23.26 -13.85 3.31
CA ALA A 272 24.24 -12.87 2.86
C ALA A 272 25.33 -12.64 3.92
N ALA A 273 24.93 -12.48 5.19
CA ALA A 273 25.85 -12.31 6.31
C ALA A 273 26.81 -13.50 6.48
N ALA A 274 26.36 -14.73 6.22
CA ALA A 274 27.21 -15.92 6.23
C ALA A 274 28.31 -15.91 5.15
N ARG A 275 28.18 -15.06 4.13
CA ARG A 275 29.22 -14.79 3.10
C ARG A 275 29.97 -13.48 3.34
N ALA A 276 29.79 -12.87 4.51
CA ALA A 276 30.24 -11.52 4.84
C ALA A 276 29.73 -10.44 3.85
N ALA A 277 28.64 -10.71 3.14
CA ALA A 277 27.97 -9.75 2.27
C ALA A 277 26.90 -8.97 3.06
N ILE A 278 26.49 -7.83 2.53
CA ILE A 278 25.49 -6.93 3.11
C ILE A 278 24.20 -7.08 2.32
N PHE A 279 23.11 -7.41 3.01
CA PHE A 279 21.79 -7.44 2.40
C PHE A 279 21.05 -6.11 2.64
N VAL A 280 20.26 -5.71 1.64
CA VAL A 280 19.41 -4.52 1.66
C VAL A 280 18.06 -4.87 1.04
N ASP A 281 16.96 -4.65 1.74
CA ASP A 281 15.64 -4.64 1.13
C ASP A 281 15.22 -3.20 0.82
N ALA A 282 14.96 -2.91 -0.45
CA ALA A 282 14.61 -1.59 -0.95
C ALA A 282 13.35 -1.63 -1.84
N PRO A 283 12.21 -2.16 -1.35
CA PRO A 283 10.97 -2.20 -2.12
C PRO A 283 10.58 -0.82 -2.65
N VAL A 284 10.02 -0.83 -3.86
CA VAL A 284 9.70 0.39 -4.61
C VAL A 284 8.20 0.71 -4.61
N THR A 285 7.88 1.99 -4.79
CA THR A 285 6.52 2.47 -5.10
C THR A 285 6.54 3.56 -6.16
N GLY A 286 5.43 3.71 -6.90
CA GLY A 286 5.28 4.64 -8.04
C GLY A 286 4.86 3.96 -9.36
N GLY A 287 4.93 2.62 -9.43
CA GLY A 287 4.49 1.84 -10.60
C GLY A 287 5.39 1.99 -11.83
N ILE A 288 4.90 1.51 -12.97
CA ILE A 288 5.66 1.50 -14.24
C ILE A 288 6.07 2.93 -14.69
N PRO A 289 5.21 3.96 -14.63
CA PRO A 289 5.59 5.31 -15.05
C PRO A 289 6.80 5.85 -14.27
N ALA A 290 6.76 5.75 -12.93
CA ALA A 290 7.87 6.18 -12.10
C ALA A 290 9.16 5.37 -12.33
N ALA A 291 9.04 4.06 -12.63
CA ALA A 291 10.18 3.21 -12.95
C ALA A 291 10.87 3.60 -14.27
N LEU A 292 10.10 4.00 -15.29
CA LEU A 292 10.63 4.48 -16.57
C LEU A 292 11.40 5.79 -16.42
N GLU A 293 10.86 6.68 -15.59
CA GLU A 293 11.38 8.03 -15.38
C GLU A 293 12.48 8.11 -14.31
N GLY A 294 12.76 7.00 -13.60
CA GLY A 294 13.73 7.02 -12.48
C GLY A 294 13.24 7.82 -11.28
N ARG A 295 11.92 7.92 -11.09
CA ARG A 295 11.27 8.70 -10.02
C ARG A 295 10.59 7.82 -8.98
N LEU A 296 11.10 6.62 -8.75
CA LEU A 296 10.53 5.73 -7.73
C LEU A 296 10.75 6.31 -6.33
N THR A 297 9.87 5.93 -5.41
CA THR A 297 10.11 6.09 -3.98
C THR A 297 10.51 4.74 -3.41
N LEU A 298 11.61 4.70 -2.66
CA LEU A 298 12.17 3.48 -2.09
C LEU A 298 12.14 3.56 -0.57
N MET A 299 11.69 2.47 0.04
CA MET A 299 11.77 2.25 1.49
C MET A 299 12.90 1.27 1.77
N VAL A 300 14.03 1.76 2.25
CA VAL A 300 15.28 1.01 2.37
C VAL A 300 15.48 0.50 3.80
N GLY A 301 15.36 -0.81 3.99
CA GLY A 301 15.82 -1.53 5.16
C GLY A 301 17.27 -1.97 4.98
N ALA A 302 18.17 -1.41 5.80
CA ALA A 302 19.60 -1.67 5.70
C ALA A 302 20.33 -1.31 7.00
N SER A 303 21.51 -1.89 7.21
CA SER A 303 22.50 -1.28 8.12
C SER A 303 22.92 0.09 7.59
N GLU A 304 23.52 0.93 8.45
CA GLU A 304 24.05 2.25 8.03
C GLU A 304 25.05 2.11 6.87
N GLU A 305 25.92 1.12 6.95
CA GLU A 305 26.90 0.81 5.90
C GLU A 305 26.23 0.31 4.62
N GLY A 306 25.23 -0.58 4.74
CA GLY A 306 24.46 -1.05 3.60
C GLY A 306 23.73 0.10 2.89
N PHE A 307 23.08 0.99 3.65
CA PHE A 307 22.41 2.16 3.12
C PHE A 307 23.40 3.08 2.40
N ARG A 308 24.52 3.43 3.04
CA ARG A 308 25.56 4.29 2.46
C ARG A 308 26.08 3.75 1.13
N ARG A 309 26.29 2.43 1.05
CA ARG A 309 26.85 1.78 -0.15
C ARG A 309 25.85 1.54 -1.26
N ALA A 310 24.60 1.23 -0.94
CA ALA A 310 23.55 1.04 -1.93
C ALA A 310 23.07 2.38 -2.51
N SER A 311 23.06 3.45 -1.70
CA SER A 311 22.44 4.73 -2.04
C SER A 311 22.86 5.35 -3.38
N PRO A 312 24.14 5.35 -3.80
CA PRO A 312 24.52 5.89 -5.11
C PRO A 312 23.81 5.19 -6.28
N VAL A 313 23.65 3.87 -6.21
CA VAL A 313 22.94 3.09 -7.25
C VAL A 313 21.43 3.27 -7.13
N LEU A 314 20.89 3.27 -5.90
CA LEU A 314 19.46 3.47 -5.67
C LEU A 314 18.99 4.87 -6.09
N ALA A 315 19.83 5.89 -5.94
CA ALA A 315 19.52 7.26 -6.36
C ALA A 315 19.35 7.39 -7.89
N ALA A 316 19.95 6.50 -8.69
CA ALA A 316 19.78 6.50 -10.14
C ALA A 316 18.36 6.10 -10.60
N MET A 317 17.59 5.45 -9.73
CA MET A 317 16.24 4.94 -10.03
C MET A 317 15.16 5.62 -9.18
N ALA A 318 15.51 6.56 -8.29
CA ALA A 318 14.63 7.07 -7.25
C ALA A 318 14.58 8.60 -7.20
N GLU A 319 13.39 9.14 -7.02
CA GLU A 319 13.19 10.53 -6.58
C GLU A 319 13.38 10.65 -5.06
N ARG A 320 13.04 9.59 -4.31
CA ARG A 320 13.05 9.59 -2.85
C ARG A 320 13.60 8.29 -2.29
N LEU A 321 14.53 8.42 -1.35
CA LEU A 321 15.14 7.34 -0.59
C LEU A 321 14.84 7.54 0.89
N PHE A 322 14.09 6.61 1.50
CA PHE A 322 13.86 6.59 2.94
C PHE A 322 14.66 5.46 3.57
N HIS A 323 15.60 5.75 4.47
CA HIS A 323 16.22 4.72 5.30
C HIS A 323 15.32 4.44 6.50
N VAL A 324 14.59 3.32 6.44
CA VAL A 324 13.45 3.08 7.34
C VAL A 324 13.77 2.15 8.51
N GLY A 325 14.94 1.54 8.53
CA GLY A 325 15.25 0.53 9.54
C GLY A 325 16.41 -0.37 9.15
N PRO A 326 16.71 -1.38 9.98
CA PRO A 326 17.57 -2.50 9.59
C PRO A 326 16.94 -3.34 8.45
N PRO A 327 17.64 -4.36 7.93
CA PRO A 327 17.06 -5.31 6.98
C PRO A 327 15.70 -5.87 7.45
N GLY A 328 14.73 -5.92 6.54
CA GLY A 328 13.32 -6.27 6.77
C GLY A 328 12.40 -5.07 7.01
N ALA A 329 12.92 -3.90 7.40
CA ALA A 329 12.11 -2.72 7.66
C ALA A 329 11.55 -2.09 6.37
N GLY A 330 12.27 -2.19 5.25
CA GLY A 330 11.81 -1.77 3.93
C GLY A 330 10.57 -2.56 3.52
N GLN A 331 10.66 -3.90 3.58
CA GLN A 331 9.53 -4.79 3.28
C GLN A 331 8.37 -4.57 4.25
N SER A 332 8.63 -4.43 5.55
CA SER A 332 7.59 -4.12 6.53
C SER A 332 6.84 -2.83 6.17
N THR A 333 7.57 -1.76 5.87
CA THR A 333 6.99 -0.48 5.44
C THR A 333 6.14 -0.64 4.17
N LYS A 334 6.64 -1.38 3.18
CA LYS A 334 5.92 -1.66 1.93
C LYS A 334 4.65 -2.48 2.15
N LEU A 335 4.70 -3.52 2.98
CA LEU A 335 3.58 -4.40 3.27
C LEU A 335 2.46 -3.65 3.99
N VAL A 336 2.79 -2.83 5.01
CA VAL A 336 1.80 -1.99 5.68
C VAL A 336 1.23 -0.95 4.71
N GLY A 337 2.06 -0.27 3.91
CA GLY A 337 1.59 0.69 2.91
C GLY A 337 0.67 0.07 1.85
N ASN A 338 0.95 -1.17 1.44
CA ASN A 338 0.09 -1.95 0.56
C ASN A 338 -1.21 -2.37 1.25
N MET A 339 -1.19 -2.74 2.52
CA MET A 339 -2.40 -3.03 3.30
C MET A 339 -3.36 -1.83 3.30
N LEU A 340 -2.86 -0.64 3.62
CA LEU A 340 -3.63 0.61 3.62
C LEU A 340 -4.26 0.88 2.24
N LEU A 341 -3.48 0.71 1.18
CA LEU A 341 -3.94 0.87 -0.20
C LEU A 341 -5.12 -0.07 -0.53
N GLY A 342 -5.07 -1.32 -0.05
CA GLY A 342 -6.14 -2.31 -0.21
C GLY A 342 -7.40 -1.93 0.56
N THR A 343 -7.27 -1.62 1.85
CA THR A 343 -8.39 -1.25 2.72
C THR A 343 -9.09 0.01 2.24
N ASN A 344 -8.35 1.05 1.86
CA ASN A 344 -8.92 2.32 1.37
C ASN A 344 -9.67 2.14 0.04
N THR A 345 -9.19 1.27 -0.84
CA THR A 345 -9.88 0.99 -2.12
C THR A 345 -11.18 0.24 -1.88
N ALA A 346 -11.19 -0.72 -0.94
CA ALA A 346 -12.42 -1.44 -0.58
C ALA A 346 -13.44 -0.52 0.13
N ALA A 347 -12.97 0.41 0.98
CA ALA A 347 -13.80 1.43 1.62
C ALA A 347 -14.46 2.36 0.59
N LEU A 348 -13.69 2.80 -0.43
CA LEU A 348 -14.21 3.60 -1.54
C LEU A 348 -15.30 2.84 -2.32
N ALA A 349 -15.05 1.56 -2.63
CA ALA A 349 -16.02 0.72 -3.32
C ALA A 349 -17.33 0.55 -2.53
N GLU A 350 -17.24 0.29 -1.22
CA GLU A 350 -18.40 0.19 -0.33
C GLU A 350 -19.20 1.51 -0.30
N GLY A 351 -18.50 2.64 -0.18
CA GLY A 351 -19.11 3.97 -0.13
C GLY A 351 -19.80 4.36 -1.44
N LEU A 352 -19.16 4.13 -2.59
CA LEU A 352 -19.76 4.40 -3.90
C LEU A 352 -21.00 3.53 -4.14
N ALA A 353 -20.91 2.22 -3.84
CA ALA A 353 -22.04 1.32 -3.97
C ALA A 353 -23.22 1.74 -3.06
N LEU A 354 -22.95 2.12 -1.81
CA LEU A 354 -23.97 2.64 -0.90
C LEU A 354 -24.62 3.94 -1.41
N GLY A 355 -23.83 4.86 -1.93
CA GLY A 355 -24.36 6.12 -2.48
C GLY A 355 -25.27 5.89 -3.68
N VAL A 356 -24.88 4.99 -4.58
CA VAL A 356 -25.70 4.59 -5.73
C VAL A 356 -26.97 3.85 -5.28
N ALA A 357 -26.85 2.92 -4.33
CA ALA A 357 -28.01 2.22 -3.74
C ALA A 357 -29.01 3.19 -3.07
N ALA A 358 -28.52 4.33 -2.60
CA ALA A 358 -29.31 5.40 -2.01
C ALA A 358 -29.83 6.44 -3.03
N GLY A 359 -29.56 6.24 -4.32
CA GLY A 359 -30.10 7.05 -5.43
C GLY A 359 -29.19 8.18 -5.92
N LEU A 360 -27.92 8.24 -5.49
CA LEU A 360 -26.97 9.23 -6.01
C LEU A 360 -26.33 8.78 -7.33
N ALA A 361 -26.09 9.73 -8.23
CA ALA A 361 -25.24 9.50 -9.40
C ALA A 361 -23.78 9.30 -8.97
N ALA A 362 -23.13 8.27 -9.51
CA ALA A 362 -21.78 7.87 -9.11
C ALA A 362 -20.72 8.95 -9.39
N ASP A 363 -20.78 9.61 -10.55
CA ASP A 363 -19.85 10.70 -10.92
C ASP A 363 -19.96 11.91 -9.99
N GLU A 364 -21.19 12.36 -9.73
CA GLU A 364 -21.45 13.50 -8.84
C GLU A 364 -21.04 13.21 -7.40
N LEU A 365 -21.27 11.97 -6.94
CA LEU A 365 -20.84 11.53 -5.62
C LEU A 365 -19.31 11.52 -5.52
N LEU A 366 -18.62 10.96 -6.51
CA LEU A 366 -17.16 10.93 -6.53
C LEU A 366 -16.57 12.35 -6.53
N GLU A 367 -17.11 13.27 -7.34
CA GLU A 367 -16.63 14.65 -7.36
C GLU A 367 -16.78 15.33 -5.99
N ARG A 368 -17.90 15.11 -5.31
CA ARG A 368 -18.12 15.63 -3.95
C ARG A 368 -17.15 15.04 -2.94
N LEU A 369 -16.89 13.75 -3.00
CA LEU A 369 -15.98 13.05 -2.08
C LEU A 369 -14.52 13.50 -2.25
N LEU A 370 -14.08 13.76 -3.48
CA LEU A 370 -12.73 14.27 -3.78
C LEU A 370 -12.47 15.68 -3.21
N ARG A 371 -13.51 16.40 -2.81
CA ARG A 371 -13.44 17.73 -2.19
C ARG A 371 -13.77 17.70 -0.70
N SER A 372 -13.87 16.51 -0.10
CA SER A 372 -14.30 16.32 1.29
C SER A 372 -13.21 15.67 2.15
N SER A 373 -13.54 15.37 3.40
CA SER A 373 -12.61 14.70 4.32
C SER A 373 -12.35 13.23 3.97
N ALA A 374 -13.08 12.67 3.00
CA ALA A 374 -12.87 11.31 2.48
C ALA A 374 -11.81 11.24 1.37
N ASP A 375 -11.25 12.36 0.91
CA ASP A 375 -10.25 12.38 -0.13
C ASP A 375 -9.00 11.55 0.22
N SER A 376 -8.49 10.84 -0.77
CA SER A 376 -7.29 10.03 -0.66
C SER A 376 -6.59 9.85 -2.00
N TRP A 377 -5.31 9.50 -1.95
CA TRP A 377 -4.53 9.14 -3.13
C TRP A 377 -5.22 8.04 -3.94
N VAL A 378 -5.79 7.07 -3.24
CA VAL A 378 -6.56 5.96 -3.83
C VAL A 378 -7.82 6.44 -4.52
N MET A 379 -8.58 7.33 -3.90
CA MET A 379 -9.81 7.86 -4.47
C MET A 379 -9.54 8.61 -5.78
N ARG A 380 -8.50 9.43 -5.81
CA ARG A 380 -8.08 10.17 -7.02
C ARG A 380 -7.69 9.22 -8.16
N LEU A 381 -7.05 8.08 -7.85
CA LEU A 381 -6.57 7.14 -8.86
C LEU A 381 -7.62 6.11 -9.30
N ARG A 382 -8.41 5.56 -8.37
CA ARG A 382 -9.34 4.43 -8.62
C ARG A 382 -10.80 4.81 -8.63
N GLY A 383 -11.19 5.95 -8.05
CA GLY A 383 -12.56 6.46 -8.15
C GLY A 383 -13.02 6.57 -9.60
N PRO A 384 -12.26 7.25 -10.49
CA PRO A 384 -12.63 7.34 -11.90
C PRO A 384 -12.73 5.97 -12.57
N LYS A 385 -11.82 5.02 -12.26
CA LYS A 385 -11.87 3.66 -12.80
C LYS A 385 -13.14 2.91 -12.41
N MET A 386 -13.60 3.06 -11.16
CA MET A 386 -14.85 2.45 -10.68
C MET A 386 -16.07 3.07 -11.36
N VAL A 387 -16.15 4.41 -11.39
CA VAL A 387 -17.34 5.11 -11.91
C VAL A 387 -17.43 5.05 -13.44
N GLN A 388 -16.30 5.05 -14.15
CA GLN A 388 -16.25 4.96 -15.61
C GLN A 388 -16.15 3.51 -16.11
N ARG A 389 -16.09 2.53 -15.20
CA ARG A 389 -15.93 1.10 -15.50
C ARG A 389 -14.67 0.75 -16.32
N ASP A 390 -13.61 1.52 -16.16
CA ASP A 390 -12.31 1.21 -16.75
C ASP A 390 -11.49 0.31 -15.82
N PHE A 391 -11.65 -1.00 -15.96
CA PHE A 391 -10.92 -1.99 -15.17
C PHE A 391 -9.63 -2.50 -15.83
N ARG A 392 -9.10 -1.78 -16.83
CA ARG A 392 -7.75 -2.09 -17.36
C ARG A 392 -6.72 -1.96 -16.22
N PRO A 393 -5.86 -2.96 -16.01
CA PRO A 393 -5.08 -3.07 -14.78
C PRO A 393 -3.93 -2.05 -14.72
N LEU A 394 -3.96 -1.20 -13.70
CA LEU A 394 -2.75 -0.57 -13.15
C LEU A 394 -2.06 -1.56 -12.18
N PHE A 395 -2.87 -2.28 -11.40
CA PHE A 395 -2.44 -3.38 -10.55
C PHE A 395 -3.56 -4.40 -10.40
N THR A 396 -3.26 -5.68 -10.57
CA THR A 396 -4.30 -6.71 -10.69
C THR A 396 -4.92 -7.10 -9.35
N VAL A 397 -6.12 -7.69 -9.37
CA VAL A 397 -6.72 -8.33 -8.18
C VAL A 397 -5.82 -9.43 -7.63
N LEU A 398 -5.24 -10.28 -8.47
CA LEU A 398 -4.33 -11.33 -8.00
C LEU A 398 -3.06 -10.75 -7.36
N GLY A 399 -2.51 -9.66 -7.92
CA GLY A 399 -1.40 -8.93 -7.32
C GLY A 399 -1.78 -8.34 -5.96
N ARG A 400 -2.99 -7.78 -5.85
CA ARG A 400 -3.56 -7.28 -4.60
C ARG A 400 -3.70 -8.39 -3.56
N LEU A 401 -4.20 -9.56 -3.93
CA LEU A 401 -4.34 -10.70 -3.04
C LEU A 401 -2.99 -11.15 -2.49
N LYS A 402 -1.97 -11.27 -3.35
CA LYS A 402 -0.59 -11.58 -2.92
C LYS A 402 -0.11 -10.62 -1.84
N ASP A 403 -0.24 -9.31 -2.08
CA ASP A 403 0.26 -8.29 -1.16
C ASP A 403 -0.56 -8.25 0.15
N SER A 404 -1.88 -8.41 0.08
CA SER A 404 -2.75 -8.50 1.27
C SER A 404 -2.44 -9.74 2.11
N GLN A 405 -2.18 -10.90 1.49
CA GLN A 405 -1.77 -12.11 2.20
C GLN A 405 -0.45 -11.93 2.95
N ALA A 406 0.51 -11.24 2.33
CA ALA A 406 1.79 -10.94 2.96
C ALA A 406 1.64 -9.99 4.17
N ALA A 407 0.78 -8.96 4.07
CA ALA A 407 0.47 -8.09 5.21
C ALA A 407 -0.25 -8.84 6.34
N LEU A 408 -1.23 -9.69 6.02
CA LEU A 408 -1.92 -10.53 7.02
C LEU A 408 -0.98 -11.54 7.67
N ALA A 409 -0.02 -12.09 6.92
CA ALA A 409 1.02 -12.96 7.45
C ALA A 409 1.93 -12.22 8.44
N LEU A 410 2.32 -10.98 8.12
CA LEU A 410 3.07 -10.12 9.03
C LEU A 410 2.30 -9.86 10.33
N GLY A 411 0.99 -9.56 10.25
CA GLY A 411 0.13 -9.39 11.42
C GLY A 411 0.10 -10.64 12.29
N ARG A 412 -0.03 -11.84 11.70
CA ARG A 412 0.03 -13.11 12.44
C ARG A 412 1.38 -13.33 13.12
N GLU A 413 2.47 -13.08 12.42
CA GLU A 413 3.84 -13.22 12.92
C GLU A 413 4.11 -12.30 14.12
N LEU A 414 3.58 -11.07 14.08
CA LEU A 414 3.78 -10.06 15.12
C LEU A 414 2.67 -10.05 16.20
N HIS A 415 1.70 -10.95 16.10
CA HIS A 415 0.50 -11.02 16.94
C HIS A 415 -0.31 -9.71 16.96
N VAL A 416 -0.43 -9.05 15.81
CA VAL A 416 -1.27 -7.87 15.61
C VAL A 416 -2.52 -8.27 14.82
N PRO A 417 -3.72 -8.24 15.41
CA PRO A 417 -4.97 -8.45 14.69
C PRO A 417 -5.18 -7.36 13.63
N LEU A 418 -5.64 -7.75 12.43
CA LEU A 418 -5.88 -6.83 11.32
C LEU A 418 -7.32 -6.92 10.74
N PRO A 419 -8.38 -6.55 11.50
CA PRO A 419 -9.76 -6.80 11.09
C PRO A 419 -10.22 -6.05 9.82
N PRO A 420 -10.12 -4.71 9.68
CA PRO A 420 -10.38 -4.03 8.40
C PRO A 420 -9.63 -4.64 7.21
N ALA A 421 -8.33 -4.91 7.34
CA ALA A 421 -7.54 -5.50 6.27
C ALA A 421 -8.00 -6.93 5.92
N ALA A 422 -8.41 -7.73 6.90
CA ALA A 422 -8.94 -9.07 6.68
C ALA A 422 -10.26 -9.04 5.91
N VAL A 423 -11.18 -8.13 6.25
CA VAL A 423 -12.42 -7.94 5.47
C VAL A 423 -12.11 -7.50 4.05
N ALA A 424 -11.21 -6.55 3.87
CA ALA A 424 -10.80 -6.11 2.53
C ALA A 424 -10.18 -7.26 1.72
N HIS A 425 -9.38 -8.13 2.35
CA HIS A 425 -8.81 -9.31 1.71
C HIS A 425 -9.88 -10.25 1.15
N GLU A 426 -10.90 -10.57 1.95
CA GLU A 426 -12.01 -11.46 1.51
C GLU A 426 -12.83 -10.83 0.37
N LEU A 427 -12.98 -9.51 0.33
CA LEU A 427 -13.62 -8.83 -0.80
C LEU A 427 -12.81 -8.99 -2.10
N TYR A 428 -11.48 -8.89 -2.03
CA TYR A 428 -10.63 -9.19 -3.19
C TYR A 428 -10.66 -10.66 -3.58
N GLN A 429 -10.78 -11.57 -2.60
CA GLN A 429 -10.92 -13.00 -2.84
C GLN A 429 -12.24 -13.28 -3.59
N ALA A 430 -13.32 -12.61 -3.19
CA ALA A 430 -14.61 -12.67 -3.87
C ALA A 430 -14.58 -12.08 -5.29
N ALA A 431 -13.76 -11.05 -5.54
CA ALA A 431 -13.54 -10.52 -6.89
C ALA A 431 -12.77 -11.52 -7.78
N ALA A 432 -11.73 -12.16 -7.25
CA ALA A 432 -10.99 -13.19 -7.97
C ALA A 432 -11.87 -14.41 -8.29
N ALA A 433 -12.69 -14.86 -7.35
CA ALA A 433 -13.64 -15.94 -7.54
C ALA A 433 -14.69 -15.65 -8.63
N ARG A 434 -14.92 -14.38 -8.95
CA ARG A 434 -15.79 -13.92 -10.06
C ARG A 434 -15.07 -13.79 -11.41
N GLY A 435 -13.82 -14.26 -11.52
CA GLY A 435 -13.03 -14.17 -12.74
C GLY A 435 -12.31 -12.84 -12.95
N CYS A 436 -12.40 -11.88 -12.02
CA CYS A 436 -11.78 -10.57 -12.17
C CYS A 436 -10.28 -10.55 -11.81
N GLY A 437 -9.62 -11.72 -11.74
CA GLY A 437 -8.25 -11.85 -11.24
C GLY A 437 -7.20 -11.00 -11.97
N ALA A 438 -7.38 -10.83 -13.29
CA ALA A 438 -6.48 -10.06 -14.16
C ALA A 438 -6.86 -8.57 -14.31
N GLU A 439 -8.03 -8.17 -13.82
CA GLU A 439 -8.52 -6.79 -13.87
C GLU A 439 -7.84 -5.91 -12.81
N ASP A 440 -7.94 -4.58 -12.95
CA ASP A 440 -7.53 -3.67 -11.87
C ASP A 440 -8.29 -3.99 -10.59
N PHE A 441 -7.63 -3.94 -9.44
CA PHE A 441 -8.33 -4.22 -8.18
C PHE A 441 -9.38 -3.17 -7.78
N ALA A 442 -9.51 -2.06 -8.51
CA ALA A 442 -10.71 -1.20 -8.50
C ALA A 442 -12.00 -2.00 -8.78
N THR A 443 -11.91 -3.13 -9.48
CA THR A 443 -13.03 -4.04 -9.78
C THR A 443 -13.70 -4.63 -8.54
N VAL A 444 -13.11 -4.46 -7.33
CA VAL A 444 -13.75 -4.86 -6.07
C VAL A 444 -15.13 -4.19 -5.87
N VAL A 445 -15.40 -3.05 -6.52
CA VAL A 445 -16.74 -2.46 -6.57
C VAL A 445 -17.79 -3.42 -7.14
N ARG A 446 -17.43 -4.28 -8.10
CA ARG A 446 -18.32 -5.29 -8.70
C ARG A 446 -18.77 -6.37 -7.72
N VAL A 447 -18.01 -6.57 -6.63
CA VAL A 447 -18.44 -7.46 -5.54
C VAL A 447 -19.67 -6.88 -4.83
N TYR A 448 -19.63 -5.58 -4.54
CA TYR A 448 -20.77 -4.85 -3.95
C TYR A 448 -21.95 -4.76 -4.93
N GLU A 449 -21.70 -4.51 -6.22
CA GLU A 449 -22.71 -4.56 -7.29
C GLU A 449 -23.44 -5.91 -7.31
N GLY A 450 -22.69 -7.01 -7.28
CA GLY A 450 -23.26 -8.36 -7.28
C GLY A 450 -24.06 -8.69 -6.03
N LEU A 451 -23.64 -8.16 -4.86
CA LEU A 451 -24.35 -8.38 -3.59
C LEU A 451 -25.64 -7.57 -3.49
N ALA A 452 -25.68 -6.35 -4.03
CA ALA A 452 -26.81 -5.44 -3.94
C ALA A 452 -27.71 -5.42 -5.18
N GLY A 453 -27.29 -6.05 -6.28
CA GLY A 453 -28.03 -6.04 -7.54
C GLY A 453 -28.11 -4.66 -8.20
N LEU A 454 -27.01 -3.90 -8.16
CA LEU A 454 -26.89 -2.55 -8.74
C LEU A 454 -25.63 -2.41 -9.58
N THR A 455 -25.50 -1.31 -10.31
CA THR A 455 -24.27 -0.97 -11.05
C THR A 455 -23.77 0.41 -10.64
N VAL A 456 -22.49 0.52 -10.30
CA VAL A 456 -21.80 1.78 -10.08
C VAL A 456 -21.26 2.25 -11.43
N GLY A 457 -21.74 3.41 -11.89
CA GLY A 457 -21.40 3.95 -13.21
C GLY A 457 -22.43 3.59 -14.31
N PRO A 458 -22.13 3.89 -15.59
CA PRO A 458 -23.02 3.55 -16.69
C PRO A 458 -23.09 2.02 -16.86
N ALA A 459 -24.29 1.47 -17.02
CA ALA A 459 -24.44 0.05 -17.32
C ALA A 459 -23.75 -0.29 -18.65
N THR A 460 -22.95 -1.35 -18.67
CA THR A 460 -22.33 -1.86 -19.90
C THR A 460 -23.03 -3.14 -20.36
N ASP A 461 -22.96 -3.47 -21.65
CA ASP A 461 -23.59 -4.68 -22.21
C ASP A 461 -23.10 -5.98 -21.52
N HIS A 462 -21.88 -5.97 -20.98
CA HIS A 462 -21.32 -7.09 -20.19
C HIS A 462 -22.00 -7.30 -18.83
N ASP A 463 -22.74 -6.31 -18.31
CA ASP A 463 -23.48 -6.42 -17.05
C ASP A 463 -24.87 -7.06 -17.23
N GLN A 464 -25.26 -7.36 -18.47
CA GLN A 464 -26.55 -7.99 -18.83
C GLN A 464 -26.47 -9.50 -19.10
N ALA A 465 -25.30 -10.14 -18.92
CA ALA A 465 -25.22 -11.59 -19.05
C ALA A 465 -26.12 -12.27 -17.99
N PRO A 466 -26.98 -13.23 -18.38
CA PRO A 466 -27.95 -13.82 -17.47
C PRO A 466 -27.25 -14.53 -16.30
N ARG A 467 -27.77 -14.27 -15.10
CA ARG A 467 -27.32 -14.81 -13.82
C ARG A 467 -27.41 -16.33 -13.74
#